data_AF-A0A257U0D4-F1
#
_entry.id   AF-A0A257U0D4-F1
#
_cell.length_a   1.000
_cell.length_b   1.000
_cell.length_c   1.000
_cell.angle_alpha   90.00
_cell.angle_beta   90.00
_cell.angle_gamma   90.00
#
_symmetry.space_group_name_H-M   'P 1'
#
loop_
_entity.id
_entity.type
_entity.pdbx_description
1 polymer ?
#
loop_
_entity_poly.entity_id
_entity_poly.type
_entity_poly.pdbx_seq_one_letter_code
_entity_poly.pdbx_strand_id
1 'polypeptide(L)' 'MEVDTVVTSLWKGNRLVTPVGGGVRIEAPEALEPANLLSDKEGQVTKAREAVELKGLAAGRWWWD' A
#
# COMPACT_ATOMS: atom_id res chain seq x y z
N MET A 1 21.11 15.50 -11.64
CA MET A 1 20.44 15.83 -10.36
C MET A 1 20.35 14.52 -9.61
N GLU A 2 21.18 14.36 -8.61
CA GLU A 2 21.26 13.15 -7.77
C GLU A 2 20.40 13.39 -6.53
N VAL A 3 19.76 12.34 -6.00
CA VAL A 3 18.80 12.46 -4.90
C VAL A 3 19.29 11.61 -3.74
N ASP A 4 19.64 12.25 -2.63
CA ASP A 4 20.15 11.58 -1.43
C ASP A 4 19.13 10.55 -0.92
N THR A 5 19.60 9.32 -0.71
CA THR A 5 18.77 8.24 -0.19
C THR A 5 18.67 8.32 1.32
N VAL A 6 17.55 8.87 1.81
CA VAL A 6 17.21 8.91 3.24
C VAL A 6 16.99 7.49 3.76
N VAL A 7 17.86 7.01 4.65
CA VAL A 7 17.76 5.66 5.23
C VAL A 7 16.93 5.67 6.51
N THR A 8 15.64 5.35 6.40
CA THR A 8 14.81 5.03 7.57
C THR A 8 15.19 3.66 8.12
N SER A 9 16.01 3.62 9.16
CA SER A 9 16.42 2.37 9.82
C SER A 9 15.35 1.85 10.78
N LEU A 10 14.97 0.58 10.62
CA LEU A 10 13.96 -0.09 11.45
C LEU A 10 14.54 -1.35 12.09
N TRP A 11 14.28 -1.57 13.38
CA TRP A 11 14.64 -2.79 14.08
C TRP A 11 13.45 -3.77 14.07
N LYS A 12 13.63 -4.94 13.45
CA LYS A 12 12.64 -6.03 13.46
C LYS A 12 13.20 -7.20 14.27
N GLY A 13 12.92 -7.19 15.57
CA GLY A 13 13.56 -8.09 16.53
C GLY A 13 15.06 -7.77 16.64
N ASN A 14 15.91 -8.79 16.55
CA ASN A 14 17.38 -8.63 16.61
C ASN A 14 18.03 -8.28 15.25
N ARG A 15 17.25 -7.95 14.22
CA ARG A 15 17.76 -7.57 12.89
C ARG A 15 17.48 -6.09 12.60
N LEU A 16 18.56 -5.38 12.26
CA LEU A 16 18.49 -4.08 11.60
C LEU A 16 18.00 -4.28 10.16
N VAL A 17 16.98 -3.54 9.74
CA VAL A 17 16.44 -3.53 8.39
C VAL A 17 16.52 -2.11 7.85
N THR A 18 17.28 -1.93 6.76
CA THR A 18 17.36 -0.70 5.98
C THR A 18 16.62 -0.91 4.66
N PRO A 19 15.30 -0.62 4.57
CA PRO A 19 14.57 -0.71 3.32
C PRO A 19 15.16 0.27 2.30
N VAL A 20 15.74 -0.25 1.22
CA VAL A 20 16.32 0.57 0.14
C VAL A 20 15.20 1.04 -0.78
N GLY A 21 14.51 2.10 -0.35
CA GLY A 21 13.63 2.93 -1.17
C GLY A 21 14.24 4.32 -1.32
N GLY A 22 14.61 4.71 -2.54
CA GLY A 22 15.28 5.99 -2.77
C GLY A 22 14.35 7.18 -2.54
N GLY A 23 14.55 7.93 -1.44
CA GLY A 23 14.01 9.28 -1.21
C GLY A 23 12.49 9.43 -1.00
N VAL A 24 11.67 8.43 -1.32
CA VAL A 24 10.21 8.54 -1.23
C VAL A 24 9.70 8.30 0.20
N ARG A 25 9.23 9.37 0.85
CA ARG A 25 8.39 9.30 2.06
C ARG A 25 6.98 8.88 1.65
N ILE A 26 6.43 7.83 2.28
CA ILE A 26 5.09 7.30 2.00
C ILE A 26 4.25 7.39 3.28
N GLU A 27 3.23 8.23 3.28
CA GLU A 27 2.28 8.39 4.37
C GLU A 27 0.88 7.95 3.92
N ALA A 28 0.73 6.63 3.75
CA ALA A 28 -0.52 6.01 3.30
C ALA A 28 -1.81 6.46 4.04
N PRO A 29 -1.79 6.85 5.34
CA PRO A 29 -2.98 7.42 6.00
C PRO A 29 -3.47 8.76 5.41
N GLU A 30 -2.59 9.59 4.82
CA GLU A 30 -2.98 10.90 4.24
C GLU A 30 -3.99 10.72 3.09
N ALA A 31 -3.90 9.62 2.33
CA ALA A 31 -4.83 9.30 1.26
C ALA A 31 -6.27 9.01 1.74
N LEU A 32 -6.49 8.89 3.06
CA LEU A 32 -7.81 8.72 3.67
C LEU A 32 -8.38 10.04 4.25
N GLU A 33 -7.62 11.13 4.22
CA GLU A 33 -8.11 12.44 4.67
C GLU A 33 -9.20 12.98 3.73
N PRO A 34 -10.27 13.61 4.24
CA PRO A 34 -11.37 14.11 3.41
C PRO A 34 -10.98 15.07 2.28
N ALA A 35 -9.85 15.76 2.40
CA ALA A 35 -9.31 16.65 1.35
C ALA A 35 -8.66 15.89 0.18
N ASN A 36 -8.19 14.65 0.43
CA ASN A 36 -7.46 13.81 -0.52
C ASN A 36 -8.34 12.72 -1.14
N LEU A 37 -9.56 12.51 -0.64
CA LEU A 37 -10.52 11.54 -1.17
C LEU A 37 -11.08 11.97 -2.53
N LEU A 38 -10.93 11.09 -3.52
CA LEU A 38 -11.56 11.24 -4.85
C LEU A 38 -12.96 10.60 -4.86
N SER A 39 -13.97 11.33 -5.36
CA SER A 39 -15.34 10.81 -5.44
C SER A 39 -15.52 9.85 -6.62
N ASP A 40 -15.98 8.62 -6.36
CA ASP A 40 -16.30 7.62 -7.39
C ASP A 40 -17.62 7.93 -8.13
N LYS A 41 -17.62 9.02 -8.91
CA LYS A 41 -18.81 9.53 -9.64
C LYS A 41 -19.35 8.57 -10.70
N GLU A 42 -18.51 7.66 -11.19
CA GLU A 42 -18.84 6.71 -12.25
C GLU A 42 -19.05 5.28 -11.73
N GLY A 43 -18.92 5.06 -10.42
CA GLY A 43 -19.04 3.73 -9.79
C GLY A 43 -17.94 2.76 -10.19
N GLN A 44 -16.76 3.23 -10.62
CA GLN A 44 -15.64 2.39 -11.07
C GLN A 44 -15.10 1.51 -9.92
N VAL A 45 -14.99 2.06 -8.71
CA VAL A 45 -14.51 1.31 -7.52
C VAL A 45 -15.55 0.28 -7.11
N THR A 46 -16.84 0.63 -7.17
CA THR A 46 -17.95 -0.30 -6.91
C THR A 46 -17.96 -1.46 -7.92
N LYS A 47 -17.90 -1.18 -9.22
CA LYS A 47 -17.84 -2.20 -10.28
C LYS A 47 -16.60 -3.10 -10.15
N ALA A 48 -15.44 -2.51 -9.85
CA ALA A 48 -14.20 -3.27 -9.64
C ALA A 48 -14.32 -4.23 -8.44
N ARG A 49 -14.96 -3.81 -7.36
CA ARG A 49 -15.24 -4.65 -6.18
C ARG A 49 -16.23 -5.77 -6.50
N GLU A 50 -17.28 -5.49 -7.26
CA GLU A 50 -18.31 -6.47 -7.67
C GLU A 50 -17.76 -7.53 -8.64
N ALA A 51 -16.74 -7.19 -9.42
CA ALA A 51 -16.06 -8.12 -10.34
C ALA A 51 -15.13 -9.14 -9.64
N VAL A 52 -14.87 -9.03 -8.33
CA VAL A 52 -13.96 -9.94 -7.61
C VAL A 52 -14.68 -11.24 -7.24
N GLU A 53 -14.43 -12.32 -7.99
CA GLU A 53 -14.95 -13.64 -7.63
C GLU A 53 -14.16 -14.28 -6.47
N LEU A 54 -14.79 -14.31 -5.30
CA LEU A 54 -14.24 -14.94 -4.09
C LEU A 54 -14.44 -16.48 -4.03
N LYS A 55 -15.26 -17.06 -4.91
CA LYS A 55 -15.70 -18.47 -4.82
C LYS A 55 -14.56 -19.49 -4.99
N GLY A 56 -13.49 -19.12 -5.69
CA GLY A 56 -12.31 -19.97 -5.92
C GLY A 56 -11.21 -19.83 -4.87
N LEU A 57 -11.37 -18.98 -3.85
CA LEU A 57 -10.32 -18.74 -2.85
C LEU A 57 -10.24 -19.88 -1.84
N ALA A 58 -9.06 -20.50 -1.76
CA ALA A 58 -8.77 -21.52 -0.75
C ALA A 58 -8.78 -20.91 0.67
N ALA A 59 -9.58 -21.47 1.57
CA ALA A 59 -9.66 -21.01 2.96
C ALA A 59 -8.27 -21.02 3.63
N GLY A 60 -7.92 -19.93 4.32
CA GLY A 60 -6.62 -19.76 4.97
C GLY A 60 -5.45 -19.40 4.02
N ARG A 61 -5.66 -19.31 2.71
CA ARG A 61 -4.63 -18.86 1.76
C ARG A 61 -4.65 -17.33 1.61
N TRP A 62 -3.59 -16.68 2.09
CA TRP A 62 -3.24 -15.30 1.74
C TRP A 62 -2.54 -15.30 0.35
N TRP A 63 -2.37 -14.14 -0.28
CA TRP A 63 -2.00 -14.00 -1.70
C TRP A 63 -0.86 -12.99 -1.97
N TRP A 64 -0.13 -12.59 -0.93
CA TRP A 64 1.04 -11.70 -0.96
C TRP A 64 2.31 -12.42 -0.47
N ASP A 65 2.29 -13.76 -0.48
CA ASP A 65 3.30 -14.72 -0.03
C ASP A 65 3.56 -15.72 -1.18
#